data_AF-A0A355EZE6-F1
#
_entry.id   AF-A0A355EZE6-F1
#
_cell.length_a   1.000
_cell.length_b   1.000
_cell.length_c   1.000
_cell.angle_alpha   90.00
_cell.angle_beta   90.00
_cell.angle_gamma   90.00
#
_symmetry.space_group_name_H-M   'P 1'
#
loop_
_entity.id
_entity.type
_entity.pdbx_description
1 polymer ?
#
loop_
_entity_poly.entity_id
_entity_poly.type
_entity_poly.pdbx_seq_one_letter_code
_entity_poly.pdbx_strand_id
1 'polypeptide(L)' 'EAVAVTCGTESLTYGELERRANRLAHHLRRLGVGPESLVGLVLDRTPEMIVGLLGILQAGG' A
#
# COMPACT_ATOMS: atom_id res chain seq x y z
N GLU A 1 -16.25 7.43 -6.90
CA GLU A 1 -15.97 5.98 -6.76
C GLU A 1 -15.40 5.43 -8.07
N ALA A 2 -14.13 5.73 -8.39
CA ALA A 2 -13.47 5.20 -9.58
C ALA A 2 -12.59 4.01 -9.18
N VAL A 3 -12.57 2.96 -10.00
CA VAL A 3 -11.69 1.79 -9.82
C VAL A 3 -10.25 2.19 -10.09
N ALA A 4 -9.34 1.83 -9.19
CA ALA A 4 -7.89 2.10 -9.29
C ALA A 4 -7.11 0.84 -9.66
N VAL A 5 -7.47 -0.30 -9.06
CA VAL A 5 -6.79 -1.59 -9.25
C VAL A 5 -7.82 -2.69 -9.40
N THR A 6 -7.60 -3.59 -10.34
CA THR A 6 -8.36 -4.83 -10.50
C THR A 6 -7.37 -5.99 -10.62
N CYS A 7 -7.62 -7.07 -9.89
CA CYS A 7 -6.86 -8.30 -9.97
C CYS A 7 -7.83 -9.49 -9.90
N GLY A 8 -7.97 -10.22 -11.02
CA GLY A 8 -9.01 -11.24 -11.14
C GLY A 8 -10.39 -10.65 -10.94
N THR A 9 -11.14 -11.19 -9.98
CA THR A 9 -12.49 -10.72 -9.61
C THR A 9 -12.50 -9.63 -8.55
N GLU A 10 -11.34 -9.30 -7.97
CA GLU A 10 -11.23 -8.29 -6.92
C GLU A 10 -10.88 -6.93 -7.52
N SER A 11 -11.49 -5.88 -6.98
CA SER A 11 -11.20 -4.50 -7.38
C SER A 11 -11.21 -3.57 -6.19
N LEU A 12 -10.33 -2.57 -6.22
CA LEU A 12 -10.29 -1.49 -5.25
C LEU A 12 -10.50 -0.16 -5.96
N THR A 13 -11.37 0.66 -5.38
CA THR A 13 -11.51 2.06 -5.77
C THR A 13 -10.30 2.87 -5.28
N TYR A 14 -10.07 4.04 -5.89
CA TYR A 14 -9.05 4.98 -5.41
C TYR A 14 -9.21 5.30 -3.92
N GLY A 15 -10.44 5.51 -3.44
CA GLY A 15 -10.70 5.81 -2.04
C GLY A 15 -10.45 4.63 -1.09
N GLU A 16 -10.65 3.39 -1.54
CA GLU A 16 -10.31 2.20 -0.75
C GLU A 16 -8.81 1.94 -0.72
N LEU A 17 -8.16 2.07 -1.87
CA LEU A 17 -6.72 1.92 -2.01
C LEU A 17 -5.99 2.93 -1.11
N GLU A 18 -6.36 4.21 -1.20
CA GLU A 18 -5.79 5.29 -0.40
C GLU A 18 -5.98 5.06 1.11
N ARG A 19 -7.18 4.64 1.54
CA ARG A 19 -7.43 4.35 2.96
C ARG A 19 -6.62 3.17 3.46
N ARG A 20 -6.44 2.11 2.66
CA ARG A 20 -5.65 0.94 3.04
C ARG A 20 -4.15 1.29 3.08
N ALA A 21 -3.65 1.99 2.06
CA ALA A 21 -2.25 2.43 1.97
C ALA A 21 -1.87 3.35 3.13
N ASN A 22 -2.69 4.36 3.45
CA ASN A 22 -2.42 5.27 4.56
C ASN A 22 -2.37 4.56 5.92
N ARG A 23 -3.27 3.59 6.15
CA ARG A 23 -3.23 2.79 7.38
C ARG A 23 -1.92 2.00 7.50
N LEU A 24 -1.47 1.41 6.40
CA LEU A 24 -0.19 0.71 6.36
C LEU A 24 0.98 1.68 6.58
N ALA A 25 0.99 2.83 5.91
CA ALA A 25 2.02 3.85 6.06
C ALA A 25 2.16 4.33 7.51
N HIS A 26 1.05 4.60 8.20
CA HIS A 26 1.05 4.94 9.61
C HIS A 26 1.61 3.82 10.49
N HIS A 27 1.32 2.56 10.16
CA HIS A 27 1.88 1.43 10.89
C HIS A 27 3.40 1.32 10.68
N LEU A 28 3.87 1.42 9.43
CA LEU A 28 5.29 1.38 9.09
C LEU A 28 6.08 2.51 9.75
N ARG A 29 5.53 3.73 9.78
CA ARG A 29 6.12 4.87 10.51
C ARG A 29 6.26 4.60 12.01
N ARG A 30 5.26 3.95 12.62
CA ARG A 30 5.35 3.54 14.04
C ARG A 30 6.41 2.46 14.28
N LEU A 31 6.78 1.70 13.25
CA LEU A 31 7.89 0.73 13.29
C LEU A 31 9.25 1.37 12.97
N GLY A 32 9.30 2.67 12.72
CA GLY A 32 10.53 3.41 12.45
C GLY A 32 10.91 3.55 10.97
N VAL A 33 10.04 3.14 10.04
CA VAL A 33 10.25 3.37 8.61
C VAL A 33 10.15 4.86 8.29
N GLY A 34 11.13 5.37 7.55
CA GLY A 34 11.19 6.75 7.07
C GLY A 34 12.11 6.89 5.84
N PRO A 35 12.57 8.11 5.51
CA PRO A 35 13.50 8.36 4.41
C PRO A 35 14.68 7.38 4.40
N GLU A 36 15.01 6.88 3.20
CA GLU A 36 16.11 5.93 2.96
C GLU A 36 15.94 4.56 3.65
N SER A 37 14.76 4.24 4.19
CA SER A 37 14.49 2.92 4.79
C SER A 37 14.14 1.89 3.71
N LEU A 38 14.87 0.78 3.68
CA LEU A 38 14.55 -0.34 2.78
C LEU A 38 13.46 -1.23 3.39
N VAL A 39 12.35 -1.40 2.67
CA VAL A 39 11.26 -2.31 3.04
C VAL A 39 11.09 -3.38 1.99
N GLY A 40 11.28 -4.64 2.37
CA GLY A 40 11.03 -5.79 1.50
C GLY A 40 9.53 -6.03 1.32
N LEU A 41 9.07 -6.21 0.08
CA LEU A 41 7.69 -6.54 -0.25
C LEU A 41 7.63 -7.90 -0.95
N VAL A 42 7.06 -8.91 -0.30
CA VAL A 42 6.90 -10.27 -0.85
C VAL A 42 5.44 -10.68 -0.75
N LEU A 43 4.75 -10.66 -1.88
CA LEU A 43 3.34 -10.97 -2.02
C LEU A 43 3.08 -11.54 -3.42
N ASP A 44 2.04 -12.36 -3.54
CA ASP A 44 1.48 -12.72 -4.84
C ASP A 44 0.84 -11.50 -5.52
N ARG A 45 0.59 -11.60 -6.82
CA ARG A 45 -0.11 -10.56 -7.58
C ARG A 45 -1.56 -10.44 -7.11
N THR A 46 -1.80 -9.48 -6.24
CA THR A 46 -3.07 -9.17 -5.58
C THR A 46 -3.23 -7.64 -5.46
N PRO A 47 -4.43 -7.10 -5.21
CA PRO A 47 -4.60 -5.66 -4.96
C PRO A 47 -3.78 -5.17 -3.75
N GLU A 48 -3.56 -6.04 -2.76
CA GLU A 48 -2.74 -5.81 -1.57
C GLU A 48 -1.28 -5.51 -1.92
N MET A 49 -0.76 -6.02 -3.04
CA MET A 49 0.58 -5.66 -3.52
C MET A 49 0.68 -4.15 -3.79
N ILE A 50 -0.34 -3.54 -4.40
CA ILE A 50 -0.37 -2.10 -4.68
C ILE A 50 -0.58 -1.30 -3.39
N VAL A 51 -1.41 -1.80 -2.48
CA VAL A 51 -1.54 -1.22 -1.13
C VAL A 51 -0.19 -1.20 -0.42
N GLY A 52 0.57 -2.30 -0.50
CA GLY A 52 1.91 -2.45 0.07
C GLY A 52 2.89 -1.41 -0.48
N LEU A 53 3.00 -1.35 -1.80
CA LEU A 53 3.89 -0.41 -2.50
C LEU A 53 3.57 1.05 -2.12
N LEU A 54 2.30 1.45 -2.19
CA LEU A 54 1.88 2.80 -1.84
C LEU A 54 2.07 3.10 -0.36
N GLY A 55 1.77 2.15 0.52
CA GLY A 55 1.97 2.31 1.96
C GLY A 55 3.43 2.51 2.33
N ILE A 56 4.37 1.84 1.65
CA ILE A 56 5.82 2.03 1.82
C ILE A 56 6.23 3.43 1.36
N LEU A 57 5.86 3.82 0.13
CA LEU A 57 6.13 5.14 -0.43
C LEU A 57 5.58 6.26 0.47
N GLN A 58 4.36 6.09 0.97
CA GLN A 58 3.72 7.03 1.89
C GLN A 58 4.38 7.02 3.27
N ALA A 59 4.95 5.91 3.74
CA ALA A 59 5.69 5.87 4.99
C ALA A 59 6.96 6.74 4.92
N GLY A 60 7.51 6.91 3.72
CA GLY A 60 8.69 7.73 3.44
C GLY A 60 9.89 6.92 2.95
N GLY A 61 9.72 5.61 2.66
CA GLY A 61 10.74 4.74 2.07
C GLY A 61 10.52 4.49 0.59
#